data_AF-A0A661WJT6-F1
#
_entry.id   AF-A0A661WJT6-F1
#
_cell.length_a   1.000
_cell.length_b   1.000
_cell.length_c   1.000
_cell.angle_alpha   90.00
_cell.angle_beta   90.00
_cell.angle_gamma   90.00
#
_symmetry.space_group_name_H-M   'P 1'
#
loop_
_entity.id
_entity.type
_entity.pdbx_description
1 polymer ?
#
loop_
_entity_poly.entity_id
_entity_poly.type
_entity_poly.pdbx_seq_one_letter_code
_entity_poly.pdbx_strand_id
1 'polypeptide(L)'
;MKPTQIGKPQLKAAEALAFASEGDKTEKTTKTTKLPKTKAQKARAKKRVFHAPEGDKRLTINIKEDLHKKLKIAAINNDMTAGELIEALIEKHLK
;
A
#
# COMPACT_ATOMS: atom_id res chain seq x y z
N MET A 1 30.42 -21.72 38.58
CA MET A 1 29.52 -21.82 37.40
C MET A 1 30.39 -21.71 36.16
N LYS A 2 30.38 -22.71 35.26
CA LYS A 2 31.23 -22.67 34.05
C LYS A 2 30.61 -21.72 33.01
N PRO A 3 31.37 -20.83 32.38
CA PRO A 3 30.82 -19.91 31.38
C PRO A 3 30.45 -20.69 30.11
N THR A 4 29.19 -20.55 29.68
CA THR A 4 28.70 -21.12 28.42
C THR A 4 29.29 -20.31 27.26
N GLN A 5 30.33 -20.85 26.61
CA GLN A 5 30.83 -20.29 25.36
C GLN A 5 29.82 -20.56 24.25
N ILE A 6 29.13 -19.50 23.81
CA ILE A 6 28.29 -19.52 22.61
C ILE A 6 29.24 -19.43 21.41
N GLY A 7 29.35 -20.52 20.65
CA GLY A 7 30.13 -20.57 19.42
C GLY A 7 29.59 -19.56 18.39
N LYS A 8 30.49 -19.03 17.55
CA LYS A 8 30.09 -18.12 16.46
C LYS A 8 29.04 -18.82 15.59
N PRO A 9 27.89 -18.18 15.29
CA PRO A 9 26.88 -18.78 14.44
C PRO A 9 27.47 -19.05 13.05
N GLN A 10 27.34 -20.29 12.57
CA GLN A 10 27.77 -20.66 11.23
C GLN A 10 26.70 -20.23 10.22
N LEU A 11 27.07 -19.31 9.33
CA LEU A 11 26.21 -18.89 8.23
C LEU A 11 26.16 -20.02 7.18
N LYS A 12 24.98 -20.59 6.94
CA LYS A 12 24.78 -21.54 5.85
C LYS A 12 24.71 -20.79 4.52
N ALA A 13 25.84 -20.73 3.82
CA ALA A 13 25.99 -19.98 2.57
C ALA A 13 24.94 -20.37 1.49
N ALA A 14 24.55 -21.65 1.43
CA ALA A 14 23.54 -22.12 0.48
C ALA A 14 22.14 -21.56 0.74
N GLU A 15 21.73 -21.46 2.01
CA GLU A 15 20.43 -20.88 2.41
C GLU A 15 20.42 -19.36 2.19
N ALA A 16 21.53 -18.68 2.45
CA ALA A 16 21.68 -17.25 2.16
C ALA A 16 21.64 -16.94 0.65
N LEU A 17 22.23 -17.81 -0.17
CA LEU A 17 22.20 -17.67 -1.63
C LEU A 17 20.80 -17.87 -2.19
N ALA A 18 20.06 -18.87 -1.67
CA ALA A 18 18.67 -19.12 -2.04
C ALA A 18 17.77 -17.93 -1.69
N PHE A 19 17.91 -17.37 -0.48
CA PHE A 19 17.16 -16.18 -0.06
C PHE A 19 17.45 -14.96 -0.95
N ALA A 20 18.72 -14.75 -1.33
CA ALA A 20 19.11 -13.64 -2.20
C ALA A 20 18.65 -13.81 -3.66
N SER A 21 18.54 -15.05 -4.15
CA SER A 21 18.15 -15.36 -5.53
C SER A 21 16.63 -15.50 -5.73
N GLU A 22 15.85 -15.60 -4.66
CA GLU A 22 14.38 -15.61 -4.73
C GLU A 22 13.77 -14.21 -4.99
N GLY A 23 14.60 -13.16 -4.96
CA GLY A 23 14.22 -11.75 -5.18
C GLY A 23 14.03 -11.30 -6.63
N ASP A 24 14.17 -12.17 -7.64
CA ASP A 24 14.13 -11.78 -9.06
C ASP A 24 13.01 -12.49 -9.86
N LYS A 25 11.80 -12.54 -9.27
CA LYS A 25 10.57 -12.94 -9.99
C LYS A 25 9.53 -11.83 -9.96
N THR A 26 9.91 -10.60 -10.30
CA THR A 26 8.94 -9.58 -10.70
C THR A 26 9.45 -8.68 -11.82
N GLU A 27 9.80 -9.23 -12.99
CA GLU A 27 9.74 -8.43 -14.23
C GLU A 27 9.20 -9.21 -15.44
N LYS A 28 8.05 -8.73 -15.92
CA LYS A 28 7.61 -8.59 -17.33
C LYS A 28 7.61 -9.85 -18.23
N THR A 29 6.40 -10.39 -18.43
CA THR A 29 6.02 -11.03 -19.70
C THR A 29 4.90 -10.25 -20.37
N THR A 30 5.26 -9.55 -21.44
CA THR A 30 4.35 -9.03 -22.47
C THR A 30 3.86 -10.15 -23.39
N LYS A 31 2.56 -10.10 -23.70
CA LYS A 31 1.85 -10.64 -24.89
C LYS A 31 1.63 -12.16 -24.97
N THR A 32 0.40 -12.57 -24.62
CA THR A 32 -0.29 -13.72 -25.24
C THR A 32 -1.76 -13.36 -25.53
N THR A 33 -2.06 -13.36 -26.83
CA THR A 33 -3.30 -13.80 -27.48
C THR A 33 -4.65 -13.51 -26.80
N LYS A 34 -5.40 -12.57 -27.39
CA LYS A 34 -6.84 -12.38 -27.15
C LYS A 34 -7.60 -13.67 -27.55
N LEU A 35 -8.00 -14.46 -26.55
CA LEU A 35 -9.06 -15.46 -26.70
C LEU A 35 -10.41 -14.80 -26.36
N PRO A 36 -11.47 -14.96 -27.16
CA PRO A 36 -12.76 -14.35 -26.87
C PRO A 36 -13.34 -14.99 -25.60
N LYS A 37 -13.42 -14.23 -24.51
CA LYS A 37 -14.02 -14.68 -23.26
C LYS A 37 -15.51 -14.92 -23.49
N THR A 38 -15.90 -16.18 -23.43
CA THR A 38 -17.29 -16.64 -23.37
C THR A 38 -18.01 -15.96 -22.20
N LYS A 39 -19.27 -15.59 -22.41
CA LYS A 39 -20.14 -14.77 -21.55
C LYS A 39 -20.48 -15.36 -20.16
N ALA A 40 -19.70 -16.32 -19.65
CA ALA A 40 -19.97 -17.05 -18.40
C ALA A 40 -19.00 -16.72 -17.24
N GLN A 41 -18.05 -15.78 -17.41
CA GLN A 41 -17.23 -15.26 -16.30
C GLN A 41 -17.72 -13.89 -15.82
N LYS A 42 -19.03 -13.76 -15.57
CA LYS A 42 -19.58 -12.78 -14.62
C LYS A 42 -19.68 -13.43 -13.24
N ALA A 43 -18.61 -14.10 -12.80
CA ALA A 43 -18.47 -14.47 -11.40
C ALA A 43 -18.24 -13.17 -10.62
N ARG A 44 -19.34 -12.61 -10.12
CA ARG A 44 -19.46 -11.62 -9.04
C ARG A 44 -18.09 -11.21 -8.51
N ALA A 45 -17.53 -10.13 -9.09
CA ALA A 45 -16.30 -9.54 -8.58
C ALA A 45 -16.52 -9.31 -7.09
N LYS A 46 -15.86 -10.11 -6.24
CA LYS A 46 -15.92 -9.96 -4.78
C LYS A 46 -15.55 -8.50 -4.52
N LYS A 47 -16.55 -7.70 -4.16
CA LYS A 47 -16.41 -6.28 -3.91
C LYS A 47 -15.33 -6.18 -2.83
N ARG A 48 -14.14 -5.67 -3.18
CA ARG A 48 -13.05 -5.51 -2.23
C ARG A 48 -13.60 -4.64 -1.10
N VAL A 49 -13.80 -5.24 0.07
CA VAL A 49 -14.28 -4.53 1.24
C VAL A 49 -13.09 -3.73 1.74
N PHE A 50 -13.13 -2.43 1.48
CA PHE A 50 -12.15 -1.51 2.02
C PHE A 50 -12.63 -1.14 3.43
N HIS A 51 -12.00 -1.73 4.44
CA HIS A 51 -12.25 -1.38 5.83
C HIS A 51 -11.56 -0.05 6.12
N ALA A 52 -12.35 0.98 6.43
CA ALA A 52 -11.87 2.15 7.15
C ALA A 52 -11.98 1.85 8.67
N PRO A 53 -11.19 2.52 9.53
CA PRO A 53 -11.36 2.46 10.97
C PRO A 53 -12.80 2.77 11.40
N GLU A 54 -13.21 2.30 12.59
CA GLU A 54 -14.53 2.63 13.12
C GLU A 54 -14.67 4.15 13.30
N GLY A 55 -15.75 4.73 12.76
CA GLY A 55 -16.00 6.18 12.78
C GLY A 55 -15.67 6.88 11.45
N ASP A 56 -14.73 6.35 10.67
CA ASP A 56 -14.26 7.00 9.45
C ASP A 56 -14.90 6.41 8.19
N LYS A 57 -15.18 7.29 7.21
CA LYS A 57 -15.64 6.86 5.87
C LYS A 57 -14.60 7.25 4.84
N ARG A 58 -14.25 6.30 3.97
CA ARG A 58 -13.31 6.54 2.87
C ARG A 58 -13.88 7.54 1.87
N LEU A 59 -13.23 8.68 1.73
CA LEU A 59 -13.50 9.65 0.67
C LEU A 59 -12.64 9.32 -0.56
N THR A 60 -13.27 9.11 -1.72
CA THR A 60 -12.58 8.96 -3.01
C THR A 60 -13.05 10.08 -3.93
N ILE A 61 -12.15 11.01 -4.23
CA ILE A 61 -12.43 12.19 -5.05
C ILE A 61 -11.29 12.44 -6.03
N ASN A 62 -11.63 13.11 -7.13
CA ASN A 62 -10.63 13.63 -8.07
C ASN A 62 -10.41 15.11 -7.74
N ILE A 63 -9.15 15.51 -7.62
CA ILE A 63 -8.74 16.91 -7.41
C ILE A 63 -7.62 17.26 -8.38
N LYS A 64 -7.45 18.56 -8.67
CA LYS A 64 -6.35 19.03 -9.52
C LYS A 64 -5.01 18.74 -8.84
N GLU A 65 -4.00 18.40 -9.62
CA GLU A 65 -2.66 18.02 -9.11
C GLU A 65 -2.03 19.14 -8.27
N ASP A 66 -2.17 20.39 -8.71
CA ASP A 66 -1.63 21.56 -7.99
C ASP A 66 -2.29 21.74 -6.62
N LEU A 67 -3.58 21.46 -6.52
CA LEU A 67 -4.32 21.53 -5.25
C LEU A 67 -3.93 20.39 -4.32
N HIS A 68 -3.70 19.19 -4.85
CA HIS A 68 -3.21 18.07 -4.05
C HIS A 68 -1.83 18.37 -3.44
N LYS A 69 -0.91 18.95 -4.23
CA LYS A 69 0.41 19.37 -3.73
C LYS A 69 0.29 20.43 -2.64
N LYS A 70 -0.52 21.46 -2.87
CA LYS A 70 -0.79 22.50 -1.87
C LYS A 70 -1.40 21.94 -0.58
N LEU A 71 -2.36 21.03 -0.69
CA LEU A 71 -2.97 20.35 0.45
C LEU A 71 -1.92 19.59 1.26
N LYS A 72 -1.04 18.84 0.58
CA LYS A 72 0.02 18.08 1.24
C LYS A 72 1.01 19.00 1.97
N ILE A 73 1.43 20.09 1.35
CA ILE A 73 2.33 21.08 1.98
C ILE A 73 1.65 21.72 3.19
N ALA A 74 0.37 22.10 3.07
CA ALA A 74 -0.39 22.66 4.17
C ALA A 74 -0.53 21.66 5.33
N ALA A 75 -0.74 20.38 5.05
CA ALA A 75 -0.81 19.34 6.08
C ALA A 75 0.52 19.21 6.84
N ILE A 76 1.65 19.21 6.12
CA ILE A 76 2.99 19.18 6.71
C ILE A 76 3.23 20.40 7.61
N ASN A 77 2.86 21.59 7.15
CA ASN A 77 3.09 22.83 7.92
C ASN A 77 2.29 22.89 9.22
N ASN A 78 1.19 22.14 9.33
CA ASN A 78 0.33 22.10 10.51
C ASN A 78 0.51 20.80 11.32
N ASP A 79 1.54 19.99 11.02
CA ASP A 79 1.84 18.71 11.68
C ASP A 79 0.63 17.76 11.80
N MET A 80 -0.24 17.75 10.78
CA MET A 80 -1.48 16.97 10.75
C MET A 80 -1.59 16.13 9.47
N THR A 81 -2.48 15.15 9.47
CA THR A 81 -2.75 14.35 8.28
C THR A 81 -3.56 15.15 7.25
N ALA A 82 -3.45 14.77 5.98
CA ALA A 82 -4.26 15.39 4.93
C ALA A 82 -5.77 15.18 5.15
N GLY A 83 -6.17 14.10 5.84
CA GLY A 83 -7.56 13.84 6.22
C GLY A 83 -8.07 14.83 7.26
N GLU A 84 -7.33 14.98 8.36
CA GLU A 84 -7.63 15.95 9.43
C GLU A 84 -7.70 17.39 8.91
N LEU A 85 -6.77 17.76 8.01
CA LEU A 85 -6.81 19.08 7.37
C LEU A 85 -8.08 19.28 6.53
N ILE A 86 -8.53 18.25 5.81
CA ILE A 86 -9.79 18.32 5.04
C ILE A 86 -10.99 18.47 5.99
N GLU A 87 -11.03 17.73 7.09
CA GLU A 87 -12.10 17.82 8.09
C GLU A 87 -12.17 19.21 8.70
N ALA A 88 -11.04 19.78 9.12
CA ALA A 88 -10.97 21.13 9.67
C ALA A 88 -11.43 22.20 8.65
N LEU A 89 -11.08 22.04 7.36
CA LEU A 89 -11.55 22.93 6.30
C LEU A 89 -13.06 22.79 6.06
N ILE A 90 -13.59 21.56 6.12
CA ILE A 90 -15.03 21.30 6.00
C ILE A 90 -15.78 21.97 7.14
N GLU A 91 -15.35 21.78 8.39
CA GLU A 91 -15.98 22.40 9.56
C GLU A 91 -15.97 23.93 9.51
N LYS A 92 -14.95 24.53 8.90
CA LYS A 92 -14.84 25.98 8.76
C LYS A 92 -15.73 26.56 7.67
N HIS A 93 -15.95 25.83 6.58
CA HIS A 93 -16.62 26.35 5.36
C HIS A 93 -18.07 25.89 5.18
N LEU A 94 -18.48 24.78 5.80
CA LEU A 94 -19.83 24.21 5.66
C LEU A 94 -20.69 24.37 6.93
N LYS A 95 -20.25 25.18 7.88
CA LYS A 95 -21.02 25.57 9.07
C LYS A 95 -21.91 26.78 8.80
#